data_AF-A0A9E4CGD4-F1
#
_entry.id   AF-A0A9E4CGD4-F1
#
_cell.length_a   1.000
_cell.length_b   1.000
_cell.length_c   1.000
_cell.angle_alpha   90.00
_cell.angle_beta   90.00
_cell.angle_gamma   90.00
#
_symmetry.space_group_name_H-M   'P 1'
#
loop_
_entity.id
_entity.type
_entity.pdbx_description
1 polymer ?
#
loop_
_entity_poly.entity_id
_entity_poly.type
_entity_poly.pdbx_seq_one_letter_code
_entity_poly.pdbx_strand_id
1 'polypeptide(L)'
;MLKKVVAEFIGTFWLMLGGVGSAVLAAAFPDVGIGLLGVSLAFGLTVLTMAYAIGHISGCHLNPAVSVGLWAGGRFPAKDLLGYIVAQVLGATVAAGVLYVIASGAEGFTVASGFASNGFGEHSPGGYTLTAALVTEFVMTLMFLFVIMGATDARVPLGFAPIAIGFVLTLIHLISIP
;
A
#
# COMPACT_ATOMS: atom_id res chain seq x y z
N MET A 1 -7.28 -13.13 -17.85
CA MET A 1 -6.08 -13.13 -16.97
C MET A 1 -5.18 -11.93 -17.24
N LEU A 2 -4.61 -11.78 -18.44
CA LEU A 2 -3.66 -10.69 -18.75
C LEU A 2 -4.11 -9.29 -18.31
N LYS A 3 -5.36 -8.89 -18.63
CA LYS A 3 -5.92 -7.59 -18.21
C LYS A 3 -5.88 -7.37 -16.69
N LYS A 4 -6.13 -8.42 -15.90
CA LYS A 4 -6.13 -8.36 -14.43
C LYS A 4 -4.72 -8.16 -13.89
N VAL A 5 -3.76 -8.92 -14.41
CA VAL A 5 -2.34 -8.84 -14.04
C VAL A 5 -1.77 -7.46 -14.37
N VAL A 6 -2.10 -6.91 -15.55
CA VAL A 6 -1.69 -5.54 -15.93
C VAL A 6 -2.31 -4.49 -15.00
N ALA A 7 -3.60 -4.64 -14.66
CA ALA A 7 -4.25 -3.74 -13.71
C ALA A 7 -3.56 -3.78 -12.33
N GLU A 8 -3.28 -4.97 -11.79
CA GLU A 8 -2.56 -5.11 -10.52
C GLU A 8 -1.15 -4.52 -10.56
N PHE A 9 -0.40 -4.73 -11.66
CA PHE A 9 0.90 -4.10 -11.85
C PHE A 9 0.81 -2.57 -11.78
N ILE A 10 -0.13 -1.96 -12.54
CA ILE A 10 -0.31 -0.50 -12.59
C ILE A 10 -0.75 0.03 -11.22
N GLY A 11 -1.68 -0.65 -10.56
CA GLY A 11 -2.17 -0.20 -9.27
C GLY A 11 -1.14 -0.31 -8.16
N THR A 12 -0.35 -1.38 -8.10
CA THR A 12 0.75 -1.48 -7.12
C THR A 12 1.88 -0.53 -7.44
N PHE A 13 2.15 -0.27 -8.73
CA PHE A 13 3.05 0.80 -9.15
C PHE A 13 2.58 2.16 -8.59
N TRP A 14 1.29 2.48 -8.73
CA TRP A 14 0.73 3.72 -8.22
C TRP A 14 0.77 3.80 -6.69
N LEU A 15 0.47 2.71 -6.00
CA LEU A 15 0.57 2.60 -4.54
C LEU A 15 1.97 2.92 -4.04
N MET A 16 3.00 2.30 -4.65
CA MET A 16 4.38 2.55 -4.27
C MET A 16 4.85 3.95 -4.65
N LEU A 17 4.58 4.39 -5.88
CA LEU A 17 5.04 5.71 -6.32
C LEU A 17 4.37 6.83 -5.51
N GLY A 18 3.07 6.73 -5.22
CA GLY A 18 2.34 7.75 -4.46
C GLY A 18 2.66 7.70 -2.96
N GLY A 19 2.55 6.53 -2.32
CA GLY A 19 2.79 6.38 -0.89
C GLY A 19 4.25 6.62 -0.51
N VAL A 20 5.16 5.77 -1.03
CA VAL A 20 6.60 5.85 -0.74
C VAL A 20 7.19 7.13 -1.33
N GLY A 21 6.76 7.56 -2.52
CA GLY A 21 7.22 8.81 -3.10
C GLY A 21 6.85 10.04 -2.27
N SER A 22 5.64 10.09 -1.69
CA SER A 22 5.28 11.18 -0.78
C SER A 22 6.16 11.20 0.48
N ALA A 23 6.52 10.02 0.99
CA ALA A 23 7.40 9.88 2.15
C ALA A 23 8.82 10.38 1.84
N VAL A 24 9.39 9.94 0.71
CA VAL A 24 10.77 10.26 0.32
C VAL A 24 10.92 11.72 -0.13
N LEU A 25 9.93 12.25 -0.86
CA LEU A 25 10.09 13.53 -1.56
C LEU A 25 9.48 14.72 -0.80
N ALA A 26 8.45 14.50 0.02
CA ALA A 26 7.64 15.59 0.56
C ALA A 26 7.42 15.56 2.08
N ALA A 27 7.64 14.44 2.78
CA ALA A 27 7.31 14.33 4.20
C ALA A 27 8.04 15.36 5.07
N ALA A 28 9.33 15.57 4.81
CA ALA A 28 10.21 16.45 5.59
C ALA A 28 10.71 17.67 4.79
N PHE A 29 9.96 18.10 3.76
CA PHE A 29 10.34 19.28 2.99
C PHE A 29 10.35 20.53 3.91
N PRO A 30 11.36 21.43 3.81
CA PRO A 30 11.46 22.60 4.69
C PRO A 30 10.20 23.46 4.66
N ASP A 31 9.69 23.83 5.84
CA ASP A 31 8.54 24.71 6.09
C ASP A 31 7.16 24.23 5.60
N VAL A 32 7.10 23.38 4.57
CA VAL A 32 5.85 22.93 3.91
C VAL A 32 5.72 21.41 3.79
N GLY A 33 6.54 20.66 4.52
CA GLY A 33 6.52 19.20 4.51
C GLY A 33 5.17 18.63 4.93
N ILE A 34 4.76 17.52 4.29
CA ILE A 34 3.43 16.94 4.50
C ILE A 34 3.33 16.10 5.78
N GLY A 35 4.48 15.76 6.39
CA GLY A 35 4.58 14.94 7.60
C GLY A 35 3.95 13.55 7.47
N LEU A 36 3.85 12.83 8.59
CA LEU A 36 3.29 11.47 8.62
C LEU A 36 1.79 11.43 8.29
N LEU A 37 1.06 12.50 8.61
CA LEU A 37 -0.35 12.66 8.23
C LEU A 37 -0.52 12.67 6.71
N GLY A 38 0.29 13.48 6.00
CA GLY A 38 0.24 13.56 4.56
C GLY A 38 0.64 12.26 3.88
N VAL A 39 1.68 11.59 4.39
CA VAL A 39 2.09 10.26 3.89
C VAL A 39 0.97 9.24 4.06
N SER A 40 0.33 9.21 5.25
CA SER A 40 -0.80 8.32 5.53
C SER A 40 -1.97 8.56 4.58
N LEU A 41 -2.28 9.83 4.30
CA LEU A 41 -3.32 10.19 3.33
C LEU A 41 -2.93 9.75 1.92
N ALA A 42 -1.68 9.95 1.50
CA ALA A 42 -1.19 9.56 0.18
C ALA A 42 -1.36 8.05 -0.06
N PHE A 43 -0.95 7.19 0.89
CA PHE A 43 -1.16 5.74 0.79
C PHE A 43 -2.64 5.38 0.60
N GLY A 44 -3.55 5.93 1.41
CA GLY A 44 -4.97 5.62 1.26
C GLY A 44 -5.57 6.16 -0.04
N LEU A 45 -5.16 7.34 -0.50
CA LEU A 45 -5.61 7.91 -1.77
C LEU A 45 -5.15 7.09 -2.98
N THR A 46 -3.95 6.51 -2.95
CA THR A 46 -3.50 5.62 -4.05
C THR A 46 -4.43 4.42 -4.20
N VAL A 47 -4.82 3.78 -3.09
CA VAL A 47 -5.75 2.66 -3.11
C VAL A 47 -7.15 3.09 -3.49
N LEU A 48 -7.67 4.19 -2.93
CA LEU A 48 -9.00 4.71 -3.25
C LEU A 48 -9.14 4.98 -4.75
N THR A 49 -8.18 5.72 -5.31
CA THR A 49 -8.21 6.13 -6.72
C THR A 49 -8.08 4.93 -7.66
N MET A 50 -7.15 4.01 -7.40
CA MET A 50 -7.01 2.81 -8.21
C MET A 50 -8.20 1.86 -8.05
N ALA A 51 -8.78 1.72 -6.86
CA ALA A 51 -9.95 0.87 -6.66
C ALA A 51 -11.15 1.35 -7.49
N TYR A 52 -11.35 2.66 -7.65
CA TYR A 52 -12.30 3.17 -8.63
C TYR A 52 -11.86 2.94 -10.08
N ALA A 53 -10.60 3.20 -10.40
CA ALA A 53 -10.09 3.15 -11.78
C ALA A 53 -10.04 1.73 -12.37
N ILE A 54 -9.62 0.73 -11.58
CA ILE A 54 -9.34 -0.63 -12.06
C ILE A 54 -10.02 -1.73 -11.23
N GLY A 55 -10.75 -1.40 -10.16
CA GLY A 55 -11.44 -2.39 -9.32
C GLY A 55 -12.40 -3.28 -10.11
N HIS A 56 -13.07 -2.73 -11.12
CA HIS A 56 -13.94 -3.48 -12.02
C HIS A 56 -13.19 -4.43 -12.98
N ILE A 57 -11.86 -4.32 -13.09
CA ILE A 57 -11.01 -5.17 -13.94
C ILE A 57 -10.43 -6.33 -13.14
N SER A 58 -9.71 -6.04 -12.05
CA SER A 58 -8.96 -7.05 -11.28
C SER A 58 -9.51 -7.30 -9.87
N GLY A 59 -10.43 -6.48 -9.37
CA GLY A 59 -10.73 -6.40 -7.94
C GLY A 59 -9.79 -5.46 -7.16
N CYS A 60 -8.74 -4.94 -7.81
CA CYS A 60 -7.79 -3.97 -7.27
C CYS A 60 -7.20 -4.38 -5.91
N HIS A 61 -6.51 -5.52 -5.86
CA HIS A 61 -5.93 -6.00 -4.60
C HIS A 61 -4.69 -5.19 -4.21
N LEU A 62 -3.82 -4.94 -5.20
CA LEU A 62 -2.57 -4.16 -5.13
C LEU A 62 -1.54 -4.65 -4.12
N ASN A 63 -1.84 -5.73 -3.39
CA ASN A 63 -1.11 -6.18 -2.23
C ASN A 63 -1.19 -7.73 -2.15
N PRO A 64 -0.05 -8.43 -2.01
CA PRO A 64 -0.01 -9.88 -1.84
C PRO A 64 -0.83 -10.37 -0.64
N ALA A 65 -0.76 -9.70 0.51
CA ALA A 65 -1.52 -10.06 1.72
C ALA A 65 -3.04 -9.93 1.50
N VAL A 66 -3.48 -8.92 0.74
CA VAL A 66 -4.89 -8.79 0.33
C VAL A 66 -5.31 -9.95 -0.56
N SER A 67 -4.49 -10.30 -1.54
CA SER A 67 -4.78 -11.41 -2.46
C SER A 67 -4.87 -12.75 -1.74
N VAL A 68 -3.94 -13.01 -0.81
CA VAL A 68 -3.94 -14.21 0.03
C VAL A 68 -5.13 -14.21 1.00
N GLY A 69 -5.43 -13.09 1.65
CA GLY A 69 -6.54 -12.98 2.58
C GLY A 69 -7.91 -13.15 1.92
N LEU A 70 -8.10 -12.58 0.73
CA LEU A 70 -9.31 -12.81 -0.07
C LEU A 70 -9.43 -14.25 -0.56
N TRP A 71 -8.31 -14.90 -0.89
CA TRP A 71 -8.31 -16.34 -1.19
C TRP A 71 -8.73 -17.15 0.04
N ALA A 72 -8.14 -16.90 1.21
CA ALA A 72 -8.47 -17.57 2.46
C ALA A 72 -9.94 -17.33 2.88
N GLY A 73 -10.48 -16.13 2.60
CA GLY A 73 -11.89 -15.80 2.81
C GLY A 73 -12.85 -16.33 1.74
N GLY A 74 -12.38 -17.13 0.78
CA GLY A 74 -13.20 -17.72 -0.29
C GLY A 74 -13.69 -16.72 -1.34
N ARG A 75 -13.09 -15.53 -1.41
CA ARG A 75 -13.46 -14.43 -2.33
C ARG A 75 -12.58 -14.36 -3.58
N PHE A 76 -11.50 -15.15 -3.65
CA PHE A 76 -10.56 -15.11 -4.77
C PHE A 76 -10.03 -16.51 -5.14
N PRO A 77 -9.99 -16.89 -6.44
CA PRO A 77 -9.58 -18.23 -6.85
C PRO A 77 -8.06 -18.44 -6.71
N ALA A 78 -7.66 -19.57 -6.13
CA ALA A 78 -6.25 -19.91 -5.88
C ALA A 78 -5.36 -19.88 -7.13
N LYS A 79 -5.91 -20.28 -8.29
CA LYS A 79 -5.18 -20.32 -9.57
C LYS A 79 -4.74 -18.94 -10.08
N ASP A 80 -5.38 -17.86 -9.62
CA ASP A 80 -5.06 -16.49 -10.03
C ASP A 80 -4.01 -15.85 -9.08
N LEU A 81 -3.77 -16.45 -7.91
CA LEU A 81 -2.98 -15.89 -6.80
C LEU A 81 -1.53 -15.57 -7.17
N LEU A 82 -0.81 -16.54 -7.73
CA LEU A 82 0.59 -16.34 -8.10
C LEU A 82 0.75 -15.23 -9.15
N GLY A 83 -0.17 -15.17 -10.12
CA GLY A 83 -0.15 -14.14 -11.16
C GLY A 83 -0.33 -12.72 -10.60
N TYR A 84 -1.21 -12.55 -9.61
CA TYR A 84 -1.42 -11.27 -8.92
C TYR A 84 -0.18 -10.87 -8.12
N ILE A 85 0.36 -11.77 -7.30
CA ILE A 85 1.53 -11.49 -6.46
C ILE A 85 2.73 -11.08 -7.32
N VAL A 86 2.99 -11.79 -8.41
CA VAL A 86 4.09 -11.44 -9.33
C VAL A 86 3.86 -10.07 -9.96
N ALA A 87 2.64 -9.75 -10.42
CA ALA A 87 2.34 -8.43 -10.98
C ALA A 87 2.56 -7.30 -9.96
N GLN A 88 2.08 -7.50 -8.73
CA GLN A 88 2.18 -6.52 -7.65
C GLN A 88 3.64 -6.26 -7.30
N VAL A 89 4.44 -7.31 -7.11
CA VAL A 89 5.88 -7.18 -6.79
C VAL A 89 6.64 -6.50 -7.92
N LEU A 90 6.38 -6.85 -9.18
CA LEU A 90 7.00 -6.19 -10.33
C LEU A 90 6.58 -4.72 -10.42
N GLY A 91 5.30 -4.40 -10.20
CA GLY A 91 4.78 -3.04 -10.19
C GLY A 91 5.45 -2.18 -9.11
N ALA A 92 5.56 -2.72 -7.90
CA ALA A 92 6.26 -2.10 -6.79
C ALA A 92 7.74 -1.83 -7.11
N THR A 93 8.42 -2.82 -7.70
CA THR A 93 9.85 -2.72 -8.05
C THR A 93 10.09 -1.65 -9.10
N VAL A 94 9.25 -1.59 -10.15
CA VAL A 94 9.35 -0.56 -11.20
C VAL A 94 9.06 0.84 -10.62
N ALA A 95 8.07 0.97 -9.74
CA ALA A 95 7.79 2.24 -9.05
C ALA A 95 8.97 2.70 -8.19
N ALA A 96 9.60 1.79 -7.45
CA ALA A 96 10.80 2.10 -6.66
C ALA A 96 11.96 2.56 -7.55
N GLY A 97 12.16 1.93 -8.72
CA GLY A 97 13.16 2.36 -9.70
C GLY A 97 12.88 3.75 -10.26
N VAL A 98 11.62 4.05 -10.61
CA VAL A 98 11.20 5.39 -11.04
C VAL A 98 11.44 6.42 -9.93
N LEU A 99 11.02 6.11 -8.70
CA LEU A 99 11.23 6.98 -7.55
C LEU A 99 12.72 7.23 -7.28
N TYR A 100 13.56 6.20 -7.42
CA TYR A 100 15.00 6.31 -7.25
C TYR A 100 15.60 7.30 -8.25
N VAL A 101 15.21 7.22 -9.53
CA VAL A 101 15.66 8.18 -10.56
C VAL A 101 15.25 9.61 -10.21
N ILE A 102 14.00 9.82 -9.74
CA ILE A 102 13.51 11.14 -9.34
C ILE A 102 14.29 11.67 -8.13
N ALA A 103 14.40 10.87 -7.06
CA ALA A 103 15.03 11.28 -5.81
C ALA A 103 16.54 11.53 -5.97
N SER A 104 17.21 10.75 -6.83
CA SER A 104 18.64 10.95 -7.15
C SER A 104 18.93 12.24 -7.90
N GLY A 105 17.91 12.94 -8.39
CA GLY A 105 18.05 14.29 -8.97
C GLY A 105 18.21 15.39 -7.92
N ALA A 106 17.98 15.11 -6.63
CA ALA A 106 18.15 16.07 -5.54
C ALA A 106 19.54 15.97 -4.91
N GLU A 107 20.16 17.11 -4.61
CA GLU A 107 21.44 17.15 -3.90
C GLU A 107 21.30 16.54 -2.50
N GLY A 108 22.26 15.70 -2.10
CA GLY A 108 22.28 15.06 -0.78
C GLY A 108 21.38 13.83 -0.62
N PHE A 109 20.63 13.42 -1.66
CA PHE A 109 19.87 12.18 -1.60
C PHE A 109 20.79 10.95 -1.42
N THR A 110 20.42 10.07 -0.49
CA THR A 110 21.07 8.76 -0.32
C THR A 110 20.04 7.70 0.05
N VAL A 111 20.18 6.52 -0.54
CA VAL A 111 19.36 5.35 -0.20
C VAL A 111 19.64 4.88 1.24
N ALA A 112 20.81 5.22 1.80
CA ALA A 112 21.16 4.92 3.18
C ALA A 112 20.23 5.58 4.21
N SER A 113 19.48 6.62 3.82
CA SER A 113 18.42 7.22 4.64
C SER A 113 17.15 6.35 4.74
N GLY A 114 17.23 5.08 4.33
CA GLY A 114 16.18 4.07 4.45
C GLY A 114 15.25 4.00 3.24
N PHE A 115 15.15 5.05 2.43
CA PHE A 115 14.30 5.10 1.22
C PHE A 115 12.85 4.63 1.50
N ALA A 116 12.32 5.06 2.66
CA ALA A 116 11.01 4.67 3.18
C ALA A 116 10.77 3.14 3.26
N SER A 117 11.84 2.38 3.53
CA SER A 117 11.75 0.96 3.86
C SER A 117 11.17 0.75 5.26
N ASN A 118 10.38 -0.31 5.42
CA ASN A 118 9.88 -0.74 6.72
C ASN A 118 11.00 -1.39 7.56
N GLY A 119 10.94 -1.27 8.88
CA GLY A 119 11.94 -1.81 9.79
C GLY A 119 11.44 -2.01 11.22
N PHE A 120 12.21 -2.76 12.01
CA PHE A 120 11.96 -3.00 13.43
C PHE A 120 13.28 -2.85 14.22
N GLY A 121 13.19 -2.77 15.54
CA GLY A 121 14.34 -2.57 16.42
C GLY A 121 15.05 -1.25 16.07
N GLU A 122 16.36 -1.34 15.82
CA GLU A 122 17.19 -0.18 15.41
C GLU A 122 16.76 0.45 14.08
N HIS A 123 15.97 -0.27 13.27
CA HIS A 123 15.45 0.23 11.99
C HIS A 123 13.99 0.72 12.07
N SER A 124 13.34 0.66 13.23
CA SER A 124 12.04 1.30 13.43
C SER A 124 12.25 2.79 13.74
N PRO A 125 11.50 3.72 13.11
CA PRO A 125 11.60 5.14 13.42
C PRO A 125 11.36 5.46 14.91
N GLY A 126 10.42 4.76 15.54
CA GLY A 126 10.13 4.83 16.98
C GLY A 126 10.92 3.85 17.86
N GLY A 127 11.86 3.08 17.30
CA GLY A 127 12.64 2.09 18.05
C GLY A 127 11.83 0.90 18.59
N TYR A 128 10.70 0.58 17.96
CA TYR A 128 9.83 -0.52 18.41
C TYR A 128 10.49 -1.90 18.21
N THR A 129 10.32 -2.79 19.20
CA THR A 129 10.88 -4.15 19.15
C THR A 129 10.28 -4.98 18.02
N LEU A 130 10.97 -6.05 17.61
CA LEU A 130 10.45 -7.03 16.63
C LEU A 130 9.07 -7.57 17.05
N THR A 131 8.85 -7.84 18.34
CA THR A 131 7.57 -8.31 18.85
C THR A 131 6.47 -7.27 18.66
N ALA A 132 6.76 -5.99 18.94
CA ALA A 132 5.79 -4.91 18.72
C ALA A 132 5.45 -4.76 17.22
N ALA A 133 6.47 -4.80 16.35
CA ALA A 133 6.30 -4.78 14.89
C ALA A 133 5.43 -5.96 14.41
N LEU A 134 5.68 -7.17 14.90
CA LEU A 134 4.87 -8.34 14.55
C LEU A 134 3.40 -8.18 14.96
N VAL A 135 3.16 -7.68 16.17
CA VAL A 135 1.79 -7.49 16.68
C VAL A 135 1.05 -6.42 15.88
N THR A 136 1.68 -5.27 15.61
CA THR A 136 1.03 -4.21 14.83
C THR A 136 0.73 -4.66 13.41
N GLU A 137 1.69 -5.27 12.71
CA GLU A 137 1.50 -5.74 11.34
C GLU A 137 0.40 -6.81 11.23
N PHE A 138 0.35 -7.74 12.19
CA PHE A 138 -0.70 -8.74 12.25
C PHE A 138 -2.08 -8.12 12.45
N VAL A 139 -2.23 -7.24 13.45
CA VAL A 139 -3.53 -6.63 13.79
C VAL A 139 -3.99 -5.68 12.68
N MET A 140 -3.10 -4.83 12.16
CA MET A 140 -3.43 -3.88 11.09
C MET A 140 -3.84 -4.62 9.81
N THR A 141 -3.10 -5.67 9.41
CA THR A 141 -3.44 -6.46 8.22
C THR A 141 -4.75 -7.23 8.40
N LEU A 142 -4.99 -7.79 9.60
CA LEU A 142 -6.26 -8.44 9.93
C LEU A 142 -7.43 -7.47 9.78
N MET A 143 -7.32 -6.27 10.37
CA MET A 143 -8.35 -5.24 10.28
C MET A 143 -8.53 -4.74 8.85
N PHE A 144 -7.45 -4.64 8.07
CA PHE A 144 -7.54 -4.28 6.66
C PHE A 144 -8.37 -5.29 5.87
N LEU A 145 -8.05 -6.58 6.01
CA LEU A 145 -8.79 -7.67 5.36
C LEU A 145 -10.25 -7.74 5.83
N PHE A 146 -10.49 -7.54 7.12
CA PHE A 146 -11.84 -7.48 7.67
C PHE A 146 -12.67 -6.36 7.03
N VAL A 147 -12.11 -5.15 6.92
CA VAL A 147 -12.77 -4.02 6.28
C VAL A 147 -12.99 -4.26 4.78
N ILE A 148 -12.00 -4.82 4.06
CA ILE A 148 -12.15 -5.15 2.63
C ILE A 148 -13.31 -6.14 2.42
N MET A 149 -13.34 -7.25 3.18
CA MET A 149 -14.38 -8.26 3.03
C MET A 149 -15.76 -7.74 3.44
N GLY A 150 -15.83 -6.92 4.49
CA GLY A 150 -17.07 -6.30 4.93
C GLY A 150 -17.60 -5.26 3.92
N ALA A 151 -16.74 -4.36 3.45
CA ALA A 151 -17.12 -3.28 2.54
C ALA A 151 -17.51 -3.79 1.13
N THR A 152 -17.05 -4.97 0.75
CA THR A 152 -17.38 -5.64 -0.52
C THR A 152 -18.47 -6.71 -0.37
N ASP A 153 -19.11 -6.80 0.80
CA ASP A 153 -20.25 -7.69 1.01
C ASP A 153 -21.50 -7.18 0.27
N ALA A 154 -22.31 -8.08 -0.27
CA ALA A 154 -23.51 -7.73 -1.03
C ALA A 154 -24.57 -6.97 -0.19
N ARG A 155 -24.47 -7.01 1.14
CA ARG A 155 -25.33 -6.26 2.07
C ARG A 155 -24.94 -4.78 2.19
N VAL A 156 -23.76 -4.40 1.70
CA VAL A 156 -23.27 -3.00 1.70
C VAL A 156 -23.64 -2.33 0.36
N PRO A 157 -24.10 -1.07 0.35
CA PRO A 157 -24.39 -0.35 -0.88
C PRO A 157 -23.21 -0.36 -1.86
N LEU A 158 -23.50 -0.71 -3.11
CA LEU A 158 -22.48 -0.80 -4.16
C LEU A 158 -21.83 0.57 -4.42
N GLY A 159 -20.53 0.54 -4.71
CA GLY A 159 -19.75 1.73 -5.06
C GLY A 159 -18.97 2.37 -3.90
N PHE A 160 -19.29 2.06 -2.64
CA PHE A 160 -18.61 2.67 -1.48
C PHE A 160 -17.34 1.94 -1.02
N ALA A 161 -17.10 0.71 -1.48
CA ALA A 161 -15.95 -0.08 -1.08
C ALA A 161 -14.58 0.64 -1.27
N PRO A 162 -14.30 1.31 -2.41
CA PRO A 162 -13.06 2.05 -2.60
C PRO A 162 -12.80 3.12 -1.53
N ILE A 163 -13.85 3.80 -1.05
CA ILE A 163 -13.74 4.83 -0.01
C ILE A 163 -13.34 4.20 1.32
N ALA A 164 -14.06 3.15 1.74
CA ALA A 164 -13.78 2.45 2.98
C ALA A 164 -12.35 1.85 2.98
N ILE A 165 -11.97 1.19 1.88
CA ILE A 165 -10.67 0.52 1.72
C ILE A 165 -9.52 1.53 1.67
N GLY A 166 -9.69 2.65 0.96
CA GLY A 166 -8.70 3.72 0.93
C GLY A 166 -8.48 4.34 2.31
N PHE A 167 -9.56 4.72 3.01
CA PHE A 167 -9.44 5.38 4.32
C PHE A 167 -8.98 4.45 5.43
N VAL A 168 -9.30 3.15 5.41
CA VAL A 168 -8.72 2.22 6.39
C VAL A 168 -7.21 2.09 6.19
N LEU A 169 -6.70 2.17 4.95
CA LEU A 169 -5.26 2.17 4.73
C LEU A 169 -4.60 3.46 5.24
N THR A 170 -5.25 4.61 5.09
CA THR A 170 -4.80 5.85 5.74
C THR A 170 -4.78 5.69 7.26
N LEU A 171 -5.84 5.14 7.85
CA LEU A 171 -5.92 4.92 9.29
C LEU A 171 -4.80 4.00 9.79
N ILE A 172 -4.51 2.91 9.08
CA ILE A 172 -3.41 2.00 9.42
C ILE A 172 -2.08 2.74 9.44
N HIS A 173 -1.81 3.58 8.45
CA HIS A 173 -0.57 4.36 8.39
C HIS A 173 -0.49 5.43 9.49
N LEU A 174 -1.62 6.05 9.85
CA LEU A 174 -1.68 6.98 10.99
C LEU A 174 -1.31 6.30 12.31
N ILE A 175 -1.52 4.98 12.42
CA ILE A 175 -1.21 4.19 13.61
C ILE A 175 0.23 3.65 13.58
N SER A 176 0.72 3.23 12.42
CA SER A 176 1.85 2.29 12.32
C SER A 176 3.05 2.75 11.49
N ILE A 177 3.06 3.96 10.92
CA ILE A 177 4.26 4.51 10.27
C ILE A 177 5.41 4.79 11.28
N PRO A 178 5.19 5.44 12.44
CA PRO A 178 6.27 5.68 13.41
C PRO A 178 6.81 4.38 14.04
#